data_AF-A0AA38CSH2-F1
#
_entry.id   AF-A0AA38CSH2-F1
#
_cell.length_a   1.000
_cell.length_b   1.000
_cell.length_c   1.000
_cell.angle_alpha   90.00
_cell.angle_beta   90.00
_cell.angle_gamma   90.00
#
_symmetry.space_group_name_H-M   'P 1'
#
loop_
_entity.id
_entity.type
_entity.pdbx_description
1 polymer ?
#
loop_
_entity_poly.entity_id
_entity_poly.type
_entity_poly.pdbx_seq_one_letter_code
_entity_poly.pdbx_strand_id
1 'polypeptide(L)'
;IIGIVVADTHENAKSASQKIQVEYEELPAVLCIKDALRAGSFHPDTEKFLQKGDVDECFNSGACQKIIEGEVQIGGQEHFYLEPNSTLIWTADGGNEVHMISSTQ
;
A
#
# COMPACT_ATOMS: atom_id res chain seq x y z
N ILE A 1 -4.84 -0.44 11.55
CA ILE A 1 -5.22 0.22 12.83
C ILE A 1 -5.54 -0.89 13.82
N ILE A 2 -4.88 -0.91 14.99
CA ILE A 2 -5.14 -1.92 16.04
C ILE A 2 -6.25 -1.44 16.98
N GLY A 3 -6.36 -0.13 17.19
CA GLY A 3 -7.43 0.52 17.93
C GLY A 3 -7.41 2.05 17.76
N ILE A 4 -8.42 2.73 18.30
CA ILE A 4 -8.56 4.20 18.28
C ILE A 4 -8.71 4.70 19.72
N VAL A 5 -8.00 5.77 20.06
CA VAL A 5 -8.14 6.46 21.35
C VAL A 5 -9.02 7.68 21.16
N VAL A 6 -10.07 7.78 21.97
CA VAL A 6 -10.98 8.92 21.99
C VAL A 6 -10.76 9.67 23.31
N ALA A 7 -10.58 10.99 23.22
CA ALA A 7 -10.43 11.88 24.35
C ALA A 7 -11.07 13.24 24.05
N ASP A 8 -11.17 14.08 25.07
CA ASP A 8 -11.65 15.45 25.00
C ASP A 8 -10.72 16.38 24.20
N THR A 9 -9.42 16.10 24.16
CA THR A 9 -8.43 16.84 23.36
C THR A 9 -7.53 15.91 22.54
N HIS A 10 -6.95 16.45 21.46
CA HIS A 10 -5.99 15.73 20.63
C HIS A 10 -4.75 15.31 21.43
N GLU A 11 -4.24 16.20 22.28
CA GLU A 11 -3.07 15.98 23.12
C GLU A 11 -3.29 14.84 24.13
N ASN A 12 -4.49 14.77 24.72
CA ASN A 12 -4.85 13.70 25.64
C ASN A 12 -4.94 12.35 24.91
N ALA A 13 -5.59 12.31 23.74
CA ALA A 13 -5.69 11.10 22.92
C ALA A 13 -4.30 10.59 22.50
N LYS A 14 -3.41 11.50 22.07
CA LYS A 14 -2.03 11.20 21.68
C LYS A 14 -1.19 10.70 22.86
N SER A 15 -1.32 11.33 24.03
CA SER A 15 -0.59 10.93 25.23
C SER A 15 -1.06 9.58 25.78
N ALA A 16 -2.36 9.30 25.68
CA ALA A 16 -2.94 8.03 26.11
C ALA A 16 -2.58 6.88 25.14
N SER A 17 -2.57 7.13 23.82
CA SER A 17 -2.20 6.09 22.84
C SER A 17 -0.77 5.59 23.02
N GLN A 18 0.15 6.45 23.44
CA GLN A 18 1.54 6.08 23.74
C GLN A 18 1.71 5.18 24.98
N LYS A 19 0.69 5.06 25.83
CA LYS A 19 0.73 4.23 27.04
C LYS A 19 0.16 2.83 26.82
N ILE A 20 -0.45 2.57 25.66
CA ILE A 20 -1.06 1.29 25.35
C ILE A 20 0.05 0.25 25.13
N GLN A 21 -0.06 -0.88 25.84
CA GLN A 21 0.80 -2.03 25.65
C GLN A 21 0.06 -3.08 24.82
N VAL A 22 0.71 -3.58 23.79
CA VAL A 22 0.19 -4.63 22.92
C VAL A 22 1.22 -5.75 22.89
N GLU A 23 0.78 -6.96 23.18
CA GLU A 23 1.60 -8.16 23.08
C GLU A 23 1.46 -8.75 21.68
N TYR A 24 2.59 -9.13 21.08
CA TYR A 24 2.64 -9.68 19.72
C TYR A 24 3.38 -11.02 19.72
N GLU A 25 2.99 -11.89 18.80
CA GLU A 25 3.77 -13.04 18.37
C GLU A 25 4.38 -12.70 17.01
N GLU A 26 5.71 -12.84 16.88
CA GLU A 26 6.39 -12.59 15.61
C GLU A 26 6.14 -13.74 14.63
N LEU A 27 5.75 -13.39 13.41
CA LEU A 27 5.58 -14.32 12.30
C LEU A 27 6.55 -13.98 11.17
N PRO A 28 6.92 -14.95 10.31
CA PRO A 28 7.78 -14.68 9.15
C PRO A 28 7.22 -13.59 8.24
N ALA A 29 8.01 -12.54 7.98
CA ALA A 29 7.60 -11.41 7.16
C ALA A 29 8.18 -11.49 5.73
N VAL A 30 7.39 -11.07 4.76
CA VAL A 30 7.80 -10.91 3.36
C VAL A 30 7.84 -9.42 3.05
N LEU A 31 9.03 -8.84 2.96
CA LEU A 31 9.21 -7.37 2.93
C LEU A 31 9.71 -6.83 1.58
N CYS A 32 10.35 -7.65 0.75
CA CYS A 32 10.86 -7.22 -0.55
C CYS A 32 10.31 -8.06 -1.71
N ILE A 33 10.41 -7.51 -2.93
CA ILE A 33 9.95 -8.16 -4.16
C ILE A 33 10.59 -9.55 -4.32
N LYS A 34 11.90 -9.68 -4.03
CA LYS A 34 12.63 -10.95 -4.13
C LYS A 34 12.13 -12.00 -3.14
N ASP A 35 11.69 -11.60 -1.95
CA ASP A 35 11.11 -12.51 -0.97
C ASP A 35 9.73 -13.00 -1.41
N ALA A 36 8.91 -12.10 -1.96
CA ALA A 36 7.60 -12.44 -2.49
C ALA A 36 7.71 -13.43 -3.67
N LEU A 37 8.67 -13.23 -4.57
CA LEU A 37 8.96 -14.16 -5.67
C LEU A 37 9.35 -15.55 -5.14
N ARG A 38 10.25 -15.62 -4.14
CA ARG A 38 10.68 -16.89 -3.53
C ARG A 38 9.55 -17.61 -2.79
N ALA A 39 8.66 -16.85 -2.15
CA ALA A 39 7.53 -17.39 -1.40
C ALA A 39 6.29 -17.69 -2.27
N GLY A 40 6.29 -17.33 -3.56
CA GLY A 40 5.09 -17.41 -4.40
C GLY A 40 3.95 -16.52 -3.91
N SER A 41 4.28 -15.45 -3.18
CA SER A 41 3.32 -14.61 -2.46
C SER A 41 2.83 -13.46 -3.35
N PHE A 42 1.87 -13.76 -4.23
CA PHE A 42 1.26 -12.80 -5.16
C PHE A 42 -0.18 -12.46 -4.78
N HIS A 43 -0.66 -11.30 -5.24
CA HIS A 43 -2.08 -11.01 -5.20
C HIS A 43 -2.80 -11.85 -6.27
N PRO A 44 -3.91 -12.51 -5.93
CA PRO A 44 -4.65 -13.33 -6.87
C PRO A 44 -5.16 -12.50 -8.06
N ASP A 45 -5.23 -13.12 -9.24
CA ASP A 45 -5.81 -12.55 -10.46
C ASP A 45 -5.18 -11.23 -10.96
N THR A 46 -3.90 -11.00 -10.62
CA THR A 46 -3.16 -9.79 -11.03
C THR A 46 -2.20 -9.99 -12.19
N GLU A 47 -2.07 -11.20 -12.73
CA GLU A 47 -1.20 -11.47 -13.88
C GLU A 47 -1.70 -10.69 -15.10
N LYS A 48 -0.82 -9.88 -15.68
CA LYS A 48 -1.10 -9.09 -16.87
C LYS A 48 -0.02 -9.40 -17.90
N PHE A 49 -0.46 -9.82 -19.08
CA PHE A 49 0.42 -10.14 -20.19
C PHE A 49 -0.06 -9.45 -21.47
N LEU A 50 0.87 -8.81 -22.17
CA LEU A 50 0.62 -8.17 -23.46
C LEU A 50 1.76 -8.54 -24.41
N GLN A 51 1.42 -9.10 -25.56
CA GLN A 51 2.37 -9.48 -26.59
C GLN A 51 1.91 -8.95 -27.96
N LYS A 52 2.88 -8.54 -28.79
CA LYS A 52 2.64 -8.14 -30.17
C LYS A 52 3.72 -8.73 -31.07
N GLY A 53 3.32 -9.56 -32.03
CA GLY A 53 4.23 -10.28 -32.92
C GLY A 53 4.86 -11.51 -32.25
N ASP A 54 5.86 -12.08 -32.93
CA ASP A 54 6.59 -13.27 -32.49
C ASP A 54 8.02 -12.88 -32.06
N VAL A 55 8.26 -12.91 -30.75
CA VAL A 55 9.57 -12.56 -30.18
C VAL A 55 10.57 -13.70 -30.39
N ASP A 56 10.11 -14.95 -30.31
CA ASP A 56 10.95 -16.14 -30.44
C ASP A 56 11.49 -16.26 -31.87
N GLU A 57 10.65 -16.01 -32.89
CA GLU A 57 11.08 -15.95 -34.29
C GLU A 57 12.17 -14.88 -34.49
N CYS A 58 11.97 -13.68 -33.93
CA CYS A 58 12.92 -12.58 -34.06
C CYS A 58 14.31 -12.96 -33.50
N PHE A 59 14.36 -13.51 -32.29
CA PHE A 59 15.63 -13.94 -31.68
C PHE A 59 16.26 -15.13 -32.42
N ASN A 60 15.47 -16.08 -32.91
CA ASN A 60 15.98 -17.26 -33.60
C ASN A 60 16.40 -17.01 -35.06
N SER A 61 15.82 -16.01 -35.73
CA SER A 61 16.07 -15.69 -37.15
C SER A 61 17.48 -15.15 -37.44
N GLY A 62 18.24 -14.77 -36.40
CA GLY A 62 19.53 -14.09 -36.57
C GLY A 62 19.41 -12.64 -37.03
N ALA A 63 18.20 -12.07 -37.06
CA ALA A 63 17.98 -10.66 -37.39
C ALA A 63 18.56 -9.69 -36.32
N CYS A 64 18.73 -10.16 -35.08
CA CYS A 64 19.31 -9.39 -33.99
C CYS A 64 20.85 -9.38 -34.05
N GLN A 65 21.45 -8.21 -34.27
CA GLN A 65 22.92 -8.07 -34.30
C GLN A 65 23.57 -8.08 -32.91
N LYS A 66 22.82 -7.69 -31.88
CA LYS A 66 23.28 -7.61 -30.48
C LYS A 66 22.11 -7.90 -29.54
N ILE A 67 22.43 -8.50 -28.41
CA ILE A 67 21.50 -8.75 -27.29
C ILE A 67 22.07 -8.03 -26.07
N ILE A 68 21.21 -7.29 -25.36
CA ILE A 68 21.57 -6.54 -24.14
C ILE A 68 20.54 -6.90 -23.09
N GLU A 69 21.01 -7.29 -21.91
CA GLU A 69 20.19 -7.70 -20.78
C GLU A 69 20.57 -6.88 -19.53
N GLY A 70 19.58 -6.63 -18.67
CA GLY A 70 19.78 -5.90 -17.42
C GLY A 70 18.50 -5.80 -16.60
N GLU A 71 18.65 -5.44 -15.33
CA GLU A 71 17.55 -5.17 -14.39
C GLU A 71 17.63 -3.72 -13.93
N VAL A 72 16.48 -3.09 -13.71
CA VAL A 72 16.37 -1.79 -13.06
C VAL A 72 15.39 -1.87 -11.89
N GLN A 73 15.70 -1.19 -10.80
CA GLN A 73 14.81 -1.05 -9.65
C GLN A 73 14.43 0.41 -9.47
N ILE A 74 13.17 0.66 -9.19
CA ILE A 74 12.60 1.99 -8.96
C ILE A 74 11.98 1.97 -7.57
N GLY A 75 12.32 2.97 -6.76
CA GLY A 75 11.81 3.10 -5.40
C GLY A 75 10.35 3.58 -5.34
N GLY A 76 9.78 3.52 -4.14
CA GLY A 76 8.46 4.10 -3.87
C GLY A 76 8.49 5.63 -3.81
N GLN A 77 7.31 6.23 -3.82
CA GLN A 77 7.11 7.67 -3.68
C GLN A 77 5.93 7.94 -2.75
N GLU A 78 6.13 8.85 -1.79
CA GLU A 78 5.05 9.36 -0.95
C GLU A 78 4.32 10.48 -1.69
N HIS A 79 3.00 10.54 -1.58
CA HIS A 79 2.20 11.58 -2.22
C HIS A 79 2.52 12.97 -1.68
N PHE A 80 2.72 13.07 -0.37
CA PHE A 80 3.13 14.29 0.31
C PHE A 80 2.20 15.49 0.05
N TYR A 81 0.88 15.23 0.07
CA TYR A 81 -0.12 16.29 0.01
C TYR A 81 0.07 17.28 1.17
N LEU A 82 -0.16 18.57 0.91
CA LEU A 82 -0.02 19.61 1.93
C LEU A 82 -1.06 19.48 3.05
N GLU A 83 -2.24 18.94 2.73
CA GLU A 83 -3.26 18.55 3.70
C GLU A 83 -3.17 17.03 3.94
N PRO A 84 -2.84 16.57 5.17
CA PRO A 84 -2.96 15.16 5.53
C PRO A 84 -4.41 14.69 5.55
N ASN A 85 -4.64 13.37 5.45
CA ASN A 85 -5.97 12.80 5.59
C ASN A 85 -6.66 13.29 6.87
N SER A 86 -7.85 13.87 6.71
CA SER A 86 -8.61 14.50 7.79
C SER A 86 -10.11 14.26 7.61
N THR A 87 -10.79 14.06 8.74
CA THR A 87 -12.23 13.82 8.78
C THR A 87 -12.82 14.45 10.04
N LEU A 88 -13.92 15.19 9.88
CA LEU A 88 -14.76 15.69 10.96
C LEU A 88 -16.12 14.99 10.90
N ILE A 89 -16.57 14.45 12.03
CA ILE A 89 -17.83 13.73 12.17
C ILE A 89 -18.63 14.32 13.34
N TRP A 90 -19.93 14.50 13.17
CA TRP A 90 -20.83 14.86 14.27
C TRP A 90 -22.22 14.25 14.05
N THR A 91 -22.93 14.01 15.15
CA THR A 91 -24.30 13.52 15.13
C THR A 91 -25.30 14.69 15.03
N ALA A 92 -26.35 14.49 14.25
CA ALA A 92 -27.53 15.34 14.18
C ALA A 92 -28.79 14.55 14.57
N ASP A 93 -29.95 15.22 14.63
CA ASP A 93 -31.25 14.62 14.99
C ASP A 93 -31.21 13.69 16.22
N GLY A 94 -30.66 14.18 17.34
CA GLY A 94 -30.59 13.39 18.58
C GLY A 94 -29.75 12.10 18.49
N GLY A 95 -28.91 11.95 17.46
CA GLY A 95 -28.09 10.77 17.22
C GLY A 95 -28.57 9.86 16.09
N ASN A 96 -29.72 10.16 15.45
CA ASN A 96 -30.23 9.36 14.33
C ASN A 96 -29.54 9.67 12.99
N GLU A 97 -28.86 10.80 12.90
CA GLU A 97 -28.13 11.22 11.71
C GLU A 97 -26.66 11.46 12.05
N VAL A 98 -25.78 11.17 11.08
CA VAL A 98 -24.34 11.44 11.19
C VAL A 98 -23.92 12.24 9.98
N HIS A 99 -23.33 13.40 10.23
CA HIS A 99 -22.73 14.24 9.21
C HIS A 99 -21.22 14.06 9.22
N MET A 100 -20.62 14.11 8.03
CA MET A 100 -19.20 13.90 7.82
C MET A 100 -18.66 14.88 6.80
N ILE A 101 -17.51 15.46 7.09
CA ILE A 101 -16.68 16.18 6.13
C ILE A 101 -15.34 15.46 6.10
N SER A 102 -14.89 15.04 4.91
CA SER A 102 -13.65 14.28 4.75
C SER A 102 -12.84 14.79 3.57
N SER A 103 -11.53 14.86 3.74
CA SER A 103 -10.59 15.01 2.63
C SER A 103 -10.45 13.64 1.95
N THR A 104 -11.19 13.44 0.85
CA THR A 104 -11.26 12.18 0.08
C THR A 104 -11.39 12.48 -1.42
N GLN A 105 -11.00 11.52 -2.27
CA GLN A 105 -11.28 11.52 -3.71
C GLN A 105 -12.60 10.82 -4.03
#